data_AF-A0A7S3KYM4-F1
#
_entry.id   AF-A0A7S3KYM4-F1
#
_cell.length_a   1.000
_cell.length_b   1.000
_cell.length_c   1.000
_cell.angle_alpha   90.00
_cell.angle_beta   90.00
_cell.angle_gamma   90.00
#
_symmetry.space_group_name_H-M   'P 1'
#
loop_
_entity.id
_entity.type
_entity.pdbx_description
1 polymer ?
#
loop_
_entity_poly.entity_id
_entity_poly.type
_entity_poly.pdbx_seq_one_letter_code
_entity_poly.pdbx_strand_id
1 'polypeptide(L)'
;APSFWHQIKHRRSTSPPSHMRLLLQWYVNRLQSHPWATNLTSAAVLMTVGDLTAQTLEHRRLSQQRQHQIDQYDEDQEEEEQAKPKIALVRRASTIVRRASATTNTPTTTTTTTTTTGRHVHIVRRQTIQYRRYGTLSPPPPVVEGKSAQIVENPNDDNEDDYLRLQLAQWQASLQSTFQACRREWNSYDWFRTATMVTWSTVVYTPFFLTLFGWYGRVLGPVRPHALYRDAAVRACVTYASSIPLNAAFFTYGTTVHHVMEMYNNHENNKEDGNALLLSQLDDDPNILSSNWNAWLTAVQLKVSTELGPTVATGAVLWLPINFVNFSLTPAHLRPVVLLSASVFWNMYLSLAQHRDVDVDVVQEEDDEEEHLPRVPAVAKLTETRTS
;
A
#
# COMPACT_ATOMS: atom_id res chain seq x y z
N ALA A 1 -16.48 53.93 -23.65
CA ALA A 1 -15.65 52.74 -23.41
C ALA A 1 -16.52 51.49 -23.54
N PRO A 2 -16.44 50.74 -24.65
CA PRO A 2 -17.20 49.51 -24.84
C PRO A 2 -16.63 48.40 -23.96
N SER A 3 -17.51 47.57 -23.40
CA SER A 3 -17.25 46.58 -22.37
C SER A 3 -16.36 45.43 -22.83
N PHE A 4 -15.26 45.23 -22.08
CA PHE A 4 -14.33 44.10 -22.15
C PHE A 4 -15.03 42.72 -22.15
N TRP A 5 -16.26 42.65 -21.64
CA TRP A 5 -17.09 41.45 -21.60
C TRP A 5 -17.64 40.99 -22.95
N HIS A 6 -17.70 41.85 -23.97
CA HIS A 6 -18.20 41.44 -25.28
C HIS A 6 -17.15 40.74 -26.16
N GLN A 7 -15.86 40.85 -25.83
CA GLN A 7 -14.77 40.24 -26.61
C GLN A 7 -14.40 38.81 -26.20
N ILE A 8 -14.90 38.30 -25.07
CA ILE A 8 -14.62 36.93 -24.61
C ILE A 8 -15.60 35.90 -25.21
N LYS A 9 -16.65 36.34 -25.94
CA LYS A 9 -17.69 35.46 -26.49
C LYS A 9 -17.33 34.71 -27.79
N HIS A 10 -16.13 34.92 -28.34
CA HIS A 10 -15.69 34.30 -29.60
C HIS A 10 -14.43 33.43 -29.50
N ARG A 11 -13.99 33.01 -28.30
CA ARG A 11 -13.01 31.93 -28.21
C ARG A 11 -13.66 30.63 -28.69
N ARG A 12 -13.33 30.28 -29.94
CA ARG A 12 -13.77 29.11 -30.68
C ARG A 12 -13.80 27.89 -29.78
N SER A 13 -15.00 27.34 -29.61
CA SER A 13 -15.20 25.97 -29.14
C SER A 13 -14.43 25.07 -30.11
N THR A 14 -13.21 24.69 -29.76
CA THR A 14 -12.52 23.59 -30.42
C THR A 14 -13.38 22.37 -30.13
N SER A 15 -14.23 22.01 -31.09
CA SER A 15 -14.97 20.77 -31.04
C SER A 15 -13.99 19.65 -30.68
N PRO A 16 -14.22 18.85 -29.62
CA PRO A 16 -13.35 17.75 -29.32
C PRO A 16 -13.17 16.89 -30.58
N PRO A 17 -11.97 16.31 -30.78
CA PRO A 17 -11.67 15.51 -31.95
C PRO A 17 -12.77 14.47 -32.16
N SER A 18 -13.15 14.25 -33.43
CA SER A 18 -14.30 13.42 -33.82
C SER A 18 -14.31 12.06 -33.10
N HIS A 19 -13.15 11.45 -32.91
CA HIS A 19 -12.99 10.18 -32.19
C HIS A 19 -13.46 10.22 -30.73
N MET A 20 -13.21 11.29 -29.99
CA MET A 20 -13.61 11.39 -28.58
C MET A 20 -15.13 11.50 -28.42
N ARG A 21 -15.79 12.21 -29.36
CA ARG A 21 -17.25 12.27 -29.41
C ARG A 21 -17.87 10.91 -29.73
N LEU A 22 -17.28 10.18 -30.69
CA LEU A 22 -17.73 8.84 -31.07
C LEU A 22 -17.61 7.86 -29.90
N LEU A 23 -16.50 7.88 -29.17
CA LEU A 23 -16.30 7.04 -27.99
C LEU A 23 -17.28 7.36 -26.87
N LEU A 24 -17.47 8.65 -26.56
CA LEU A 24 -18.43 9.07 -25.53
C LEU A 24 -19.86 8.69 -25.91
N GLN A 25 -20.24 8.91 -27.16
CA GLN A 25 -21.57 8.56 -27.65
C GLN A 25 -21.79 7.04 -27.64
N TRP A 26 -20.79 6.26 -28.04
CA TRP A 26 -20.82 4.80 -27.93
C TRP A 26 -21.00 4.35 -26.47
N TYR A 27 -20.24 4.94 -25.54
CA TYR A 27 -20.34 4.62 -24.12
C TYR A 27 -21.72 4.96 -23.56
N VAL A 28 -22.26 6.14 -23.86
CA VAL A 28 -23.61 6.55 -23.45
C VAL A 28 -24.67 5.62 -24.04
N ASN A 29 -24.56 5.24 -25.31
CA ASN A 29 -25.48 4.30 -25.95
C ASN A 29 -25.40 2.91 -25.29
N ARG A 30 -24.21 2.44 -24.89
CA ARG A 30 -24.03 1.18 -24.15
C ARG A 30 -24.60 1.27 -22.74
N LEU A 31 -24.40 2.38 -22.07
CA LEU A 31 -24.96 2.62 -20.74
C LEU A 31 -26.48 2.64 -20.74
N GLN A 32 -27.10 3.17 -21.80
CA GLN A 32 -28.56 3.18 -21.95
C GLN A 32 -29.14 1.80 -22.32
N SER A 33 -28.48 1.08 -23.24
CA SER A 33 -28.97 -0.23 -23.71
C SER A 33 -28.68 -1.36 -22.72
N HIS A 34 -27.53 -1.31 -22.02
CA HIS A 34 -27.04 -2.35 -21.12
C HIS A 34 -26.43 -1.71 -19.86
N PRO A 35 -27.25 -1.06 -19.01
CA PRO A 35 -26.75 -0.30 -17.86
C PRO A 35 -25.95 -1.16 -16.89
N TRP A 36 -26.42 -2.38 -16.59
CA TRP A 36 -25.75 -3.28 -15.65
C TRP A 36 -24.36 -3.69 -16.15
N ALA A 37 -24.29 -4.30 -17.33
CA ALA A 37 -23.01 -4.75 -17.89
C ALA A 37 -22.01 -3.59 -18.02
N THR A 38 -22.45 -2.44 -18.54
CA THR A 38 -21.57 -1.28 -18.75
C THR A 38 -21.03 -0.72 -17.43
N ASN A 39 -21.88 -0.59 -16.39
CA ASN A 39 -21.43 -0.11 -15.08
C ASN A 39 -20.50 -1.11 -14.39
N LEU A 40 -20.79 -2.42 -14.46
CA LEU A 40 -19.96 -3.47 -13.89
C LEU A 40 -18.57 -3.52 -14.53
N THR A 41 -18.50 -3.50 -15.87
CA THR A 41 -17.23 -3.45 -16.60
C THR A 41 -16.45 -2.19 -16.28
N SER A 42 -17.12 -1.03 -16.22
CA SER A 42 -16.47 0.23 -15.88
C SER A 42 -15.91 0.21 -14.45
N ALA A 43 -16.68 -0.32 -13.48
CA ALA A 43 -16.23 -0.46 -12.10
C ALA A 43 -14.99 -1.36 -11.99
N ALA A 44 -14.98 -2.50 -12.68
CA ALA A 44 -13.83 -3.41 -12.70
C ALA A 44 -12.56 -2.72 -13.26
N VAL A 45 -12.68 -2.02 -14.38
CA VAL A 45 -11.56 -1.29 -14.99
C VAL A 45 -11.04 -0.19 -14.06
N LEU A 46 -11.94 0.64 -13.50
CA LEU A 46 -11.52 1.77 -12.64
C LEU A 46 -10.91 1.28 -11.32
N MET A 47 -11.43 0.19 -10.76
CA MET A 47 -10.85 -0.40 -9.55
C MET A 47 -9.47 -0.99 -9.84
N THR A 48 -9.30 -1.68 -10.97
CA THR A 48 -8.00 -2.19 -11.42
C THR A 48 -6.99 -1.05 -11.56
N VAL A 49 -7.35 0.01 -12.30
CA VAL A 49 -6.46 1.16 -12.53
C VAL A 49 -6.13 1.87 -11.22
N GLY A 50 -7.13 2.10 -10.36
CA GLY A 50 -6.95 2.75 -9.06
C GLY A 50 -5.99 1.98 -8.15
N ASP A 51 -6.16 0.65 -8.08
CA ASP A 51 -5.32 -0.21 -7.24
C ASP A 51 -3.89 -0.33 -7.78
N LEU A 52 -3.71 -0.55 -9.09
CA LEU A 52 -2.36 -0.57 -9.70
C LEU A 52 -1.62 0.77 -9.50
N THR A 53 -2.35 1.89 -9.56
CA THR A 53 -1.77 3.22 -9.29
C THR A 53 -1.35 3.34 -7.83
N ALA A 54 -2.17 2.87 -6.88
CA ALA A 54 -1.84 2.84 -5.46
C ALA A 54 -0.59 1.98 -5.19
N GLN A 55 -0.54 0.77 -5.75
CA GLN A 55 0.63 -0.11 -5.64
C GLN A 55 1.90 0.53 -6.21
N THR A 56 1.79 1.23 -7.35
CA THR A 56 2.92 1.97 -7.95
C THR A 56 3.41 3.08 -7.02
N LEU A 57 2.50 3.83 -6.40
CA LEU A 57 2.86 4.89 -5.44
C LEU A 57 3.52 4.32 -4.18
N GLU A 58 3.00 3.22 -3.65
CA GLU A 58 3.60 2.51 -2.51
C GLU A 58 5.01 2.02 -2.83
N HIS A 59 5.21 1.41 -4.00
CA HIS A 59 6.52 0.93 -4.43
C HIS A 59 7.56 2.06 -4.52
N ARG A 60 7.16 3.21 -5.08
CA ARG A 60 8.01 4.41 -5.14
C ARG A 60 8.35 4.95 -3.76
N ARG A 61 7.37 5.02 -2.85
CA ARG A 61 7.57 5.50 -1.48
C ARG A 61 8.53 4.60 -0.70
N LEU A 62 8.35 3.28 -0.79
CA LEU A 62 9.23 2.32 -0.14
C LEU A 62 10.65 2.36 -0.70
N SER A 63 10.80 2.55 -2.01
CA SER A 63 12.11 2.70 -2.65
C SER A 63 12.84 3.95 -2.14
N GLN A 64 12.12 5.07 -2.00
CA GLN A 64 12.68 6.31 -1.42
C GLN A 64 13.08 6.14 0.05
N GLN A 65 12.24 5.50 0.86
CA GLN A 65 12.56 5.25 2.27
C GLN A 65 13.79 4.36 2.43
N ARG A 66 13.93 3.32 1.60
CA ARG A 66 15.10 2.45 1.63
C ARG A 66 16.37 3.20 1.23
N GLN A 67 16.30 4.04 0.20
CA GLN A 67 17.47 4.82 -0.21
C GLN A 67 17.94 5.73 0.94
N HIS A 68 17.01 6.44 1.60
CA HIS A 68 17.34 7.24 2.77
C HIS A 68 17.94 6.43 3.92
N GLN A 69 17.49 5.19 4.15
CA GLN A 69 18.09 4.32 5.18
C GLN A 69 19.51 3.87 4.81
N ILE A 70 19.79 3.62 3.53
CA ILE A 70 21.14 3.28 3.05
C ILE A 70 22.05 4.49 3.19
N ASP A 71 21.61 5.66 2.73
CA ASP A 71 22.37 6.91 2.81
C ASP A 71 22.71 7.23 4.28
N GLN A 72 21.74 7.08 5.19
CA GLN A 72 21.96 7.30 6.63
C GLN A 72 22.96 6.29 7.22
N TYR A 73 22.89 5.01 6.82
CA TYR A 73 23.83 4.00 7.29
C TYR A 73 25.26 4.27 6.82
N ASP A 74 25.42 4.71 5.56
CA ASP A 74 26.72 5.07 5.01
C ASP A 74 27.30 6.30 5.72
N GLU A 75 26.47 7.33 6.01
CA GLU A 75 26.87 8.49 6.84
C GLU A 75 27.32 8.06 8.25
N ASP A 76 26.55 7.19 8.93
CA ASP A 76 26.88 6.67 10.25
C ASP A 76 28.20 5.87 10.24
N GLN A 77 28.47 5.10 9.19
CA GLN A 77 29.74 4.37 9.00
C GLN A 77 30.93 5.31 8.78
N GLU A 78 30.75 6.38 7.97
CA GLU A 78 31.78 7.39 7.75
C GLU A 78 32.11 8.16 9.03
N GLU A 79 31.10 8.51 9.84
CA GLU A 79 31.31 9.13 11.16
C GLU A 79 32.05 8.20 12.13
N GLU A 80 31.70 6.90 12.16
CA GLU A 80 32.39 5.90 12.98
C GLU A 80 33.85 5.70 12.55
N GLU A 81 34.13 5.71 11.24
CA GLU A 81 35.49 5.61 10.70
C GLU A 81 36.33 6.85 11.01
N GLN A 82 35.74 8.05 10.98
CA GLN A 82 36.42 9.29 11.38
C GLN A 82 36.63 9.40 12.89
N ALA A 83 35.70 8.87 13.70
CA ALA A 83 35.78 8.87 15.16
C ALA A 83 36.80 7.85 15.71
N LYS A 84 37.19 6.83 14.92
CA LYS A 84 38.26 5.92 15.31
C LYS A 84 39.56 6.72 15.46
N PRO A 85 40.12 6.84 16.69
CA PRO A 85 41.34 7.58 16.89
C PRO A 85 42.39 6.98 15.96
N LYS A 86 43.09 7.82 15.19
CA LYS A 86 44.27 7.42 14.41
C LYS A 86 45.33 6.96 15.40
N ILE A 87 45.20 5.74 15.92
CA ILE A 87 46.23 5.05 16.66
C ILE A 87 47.28 4.79 15.59
N ALA A 88 48.21 5.73 15.45
CA ALA A 88 49.46 5.52 14.77
C ALA A 88 50.06 4.27 15.41
N LEU A 89 49.87 3.13 14.74
CA LEU A 89 50.60 1.89 14.99
C LEU A 89 52.05 2.21 14.70
N VAL A 90 52.73 2.83 15.68
CA VAL A 90 54.17 2.84 15.78
C VAL A 90 54.53 1.38 15.88
N ARG A 91 54.92 0.82 14.74
CA ARG A 91 55.38 -0.55 14.53
C ARG A 91 56.66 -0.74 15.34
N ARG A 92 56.53 -0.89 16.66
CA ARG A 92 57.62 -1.38 17.50
C ARG A 92 57.78 -2.86 17.18
N ALA A 93 58.83 -3.16 16.43
CA ALA A 93 59.31 -4.52 16.24
C ALA A 93 59.41 -5.20 17.60
N SER A 94 58.62 -6.24 17.82
CA SER A 94 58.61 -7.04 19.03
C SER A 94 59.82 -7.96 19.02
N THR A 95 60.79 -7.67 19.88
CA THR A 95 61.77 -8.68 20.30
C THR A 95 61.04 -9.71 21.15
N ILE A 96 61.02 -10.95 20.65
CA ILE A 96 60.55 -12.14 21.35
C ILE A 96 61.33 -12.29 22.65
N VAL A 97 60.65 -12.17 23.80
CA VAL A 97 61.18 -12.63 25.10
C VAL A 97 60.24 -13.71 25.64
N ARG A 98 60.80 -14.91 25.69
CA ARG A 98 60.24 -16.15 26.22
C ARG A 98 60.55 -16.22 27.73
N ARG A 99 59.53 -16.27 28.59
CA ARG A 99 59.65 -16.71 30.00
C ARG A 99 58.26 -17.17 30.46
N ALA A 100 58.00 -18.47 30.47
CA ALA A 100 58.22 -19.42 31.56
C ALA A 100 57.27 -19.20 32.76
N SER A 101 56.52 -20.28 33.00
CA SER A 101 55.52 -20.61 34.00
C SER A 101 55.79 -20.15 35.44
N ALA A 102 54.73 -19.79 36.16
CA ALA A 102 54.51 -20.20 37.56
C ALA A 102 53.05 -20.04 37.98
N THR A 103 52.44 -21.18 38.30
CA THR A 103 51.23 -21.42 39.08
C THR A 103 51.32 -20.75 40.47
N THR A 104 50.20 -20.25 41.03
CA THR A 104 49.79 -20.42 42.46
C THR A 104 48.39 -19.82 42.71
N ASN A 105 47.54 -20.62 43.35
CA ASN A 105 46.20 -20.33 43.92
C ASN A 105 46.30 -19.28 45.04
N THR A 106 45.31 -18.47 45.44
CA THR A 106 44.03 -18.76 46.14
C THR A 106 43.41 -17.39 46.53
N PRO A 107 42.15 -17.29 47.01
CA PRO A 107 41.31 -16.09 46.94
C PRO A 107 41.32 -15.24 48.22
N THR A 108 41.05 -13.94 48.08
CA THR A 108 40.59 -13.09 49.19
C THR A 108 39.51 -12.12 48.73
N THR A 109 38.36 -12.30 49.35
CA THR A 109 37.17 -11.46 49.40
C THR A 109 37.49 -10.03 49.84
N THR A 110 36.99 -9.01 49.14
CA THR A 110 36.61 -7.72 49.75
C THR A 110 35.50 -7.08 48.93
N THR A 111 34.30 -7.16 49.47
CA THR A 111 33.10 -6.43 49.04
C THR A 111 33.29 -4.95 49.35
N THR A 112 33.20 -4.08 48.34
CA THR A 112 33.01 -2.65 48.54
C THR A 112 31.87 -2.21 47.64
N THR A 113 30.69 -2.09 48.24
CA THR A 113 29.48 -1.58 47.62
C THR A 113 29.61 -0.06 47.49
N THR A 114 29.93 0.42 46.30
CA THR A 114 29.82 1.84 45.96
C THR A 114 28.49 2.02 45.25
N THR A 115 27.50 2.52 45.99
CA THR A 115 26.19 2.90 45.47
C THR A 115 26.36 4.07 44.49
N THR A 116 26.54 3.72 43.22
CA THR A 116 26.48 4.69 42.13
C THR A 116 25.01 4.84 41.77
N THR A 117 24.44 6.00 42.06
CA THR A 117 23.09 6.41 41.63
C THR A 117 23.10 6.52 40.11
N GLY A 118 22.98 5.38 39.44
CA GLY A 118 22.82 5.27 38.01
C GLY A 118 21.43 5.76 37.64
N ARG A 119 21.36 6.89 36.94
CA ARG A 119 20.16 7.36 36.26
C ARG A 119 19.80 6.30 35.21
N HIS A 120 18.92 5.37 35.57
CA HIS A 120 18.37 4.39 34.64
C HIS A 120 17.58 5.16 33.58
N VAL A 121 18.16 5.26 32.39
CA VAL A 121 17.45 5.72 31.20
C VAL A 121 16.54 4.56 30.82
N HIS A 122 15.24 4.68 31.07
CA HIS A 122 14.25 3.75 30.56
C HIS A 122 14.28 3.82 29.03
N ILE A 123 14.86 2.80 28.41
CA ILE A 123 14.83 2.62 26.95
C ILE A 123 13.48 1.97 26.66
N VAL A 124 12.46 2.78 26.41
CA VAL A 124 11.16 2.30 25.90
C VAL A 124 11.42 1.64 24.55
N ARG A 125 11.42 0.31 24.52
CA ARG A 125 11.66 -0.45 23.31
C ARG A 125 10.37 -0.49 22.49
N ARG A 126 10.20 0.49 21.60
CA ARG A 126 9.08 0.55 20.67
C ARG A 126 9.13 -0.67 19.75
N GLN A 127 8.36 -1.71 20.05
CA GLN A 127 8.18 -2.83 19.14
C GLN A 127 7.15 -2.44 18.10
N THR A 128 7.63 -1.88 16.98
CA THR A 128 6.81 -1.79 15.78
C THR A 128 6.63 -3.20 15.23
N ILE A 129 5.45 -3.78 15.40
CA ILE A 129 5.09 -5.02 14.70
C ILE A 129 4.96 -4.66 13.23
N GLN A 130 6.06 -4.73 12.49
CA GLN A 130 6.03 -4.66 11.03
C GLN A 130 5.43 -5.97 10.53
N TYR A 131 4.14 -5.95 10.17
CA TYR A 131 3.57 -7.02 9.37
C TYR A 131 4.42 -7.12 8.10
N ARG A 132 5.10 -8.25 7.93
CA ARG A 132 5.94 -8.51 6.77
C ARG A 132 5.02 -8.45 5.55
N ARG A 133 5.14 -7.38 4.76
CA ARG A 133 4.38 -7.23 3.51
C ARG A 133 4.58 -8.48 2.66
N TYR A 134 3.58 -9.36 2.61
CA TYR A 134 3.52 -10.36 1.55
C TYR A 134 3.34 -9.61 0.24
N GLY A 135 4.28 -9.81 -0.68
CA GLY A 135 4.32 -9.12 -1.96
C GLY A 135 5.28 -7.93 -2.05
N THR A 136 5.96 -7.48 -0.98
CA THR A 136 7.22 -6.74 -1.21
C THR A 136 8.21 -7.74 -1.74
N LEU A 137 8.31 -7.80 -3.06
CA LEU A 137 9.28 -8.61 -3.76
C LEU A 137 10.63 -8.38 -3.11
N SER A 138 11.39 -9.48 -2.99
CA SER A 138 12.84 -9.35 -3.04
C SER A 138 13.16 -8.34 -4.14
N PRO A 139 13.94 -7.28 -3.84
CA PRO A 139 14.20 -6.23 -4.82
C PRO A 139 14.53 -6.89 -6.16
N PRO A 140 14.00 -6.38 -7.29
CA PRO A 140 14.48 -6.87 -8.56
C PRO A 140 16.00 -6.82 -8.49
N PRO A 141 16.71 -7.91 -8.85
CA PRO A 141 18.16 -7.93 -8.77
C PRO A 141 18.66 -6.68 -9.48
N PRO A 142 19.68 -6.00 -8.92
CA PRO A 142 20.20 -4.76 -9.50
C PRO A 142 20.34 -4.98 -10.99
N VAL A 143 19.80 -4.05 -11.79
CA VAL A 143 19.98 -4.09 -13.23
C VAL A 143 21.48 -4.03 -13.43
N VAL A 144 22.08 -5.19 -13.69
CA VAL A 144 23.46 -5.25 -14.14
C VAL A 144 23.42 -4.51 -15.46
N GLU A 145 23.86 -3.25 -15.46
CA GLU A 145 24.10 -2.52 -16.69
C GLU A 145 25.05 -3.37 -17.50
N GLY A 146 24.48 -4.16 -18.40
CA GLY A 146 25.24 -4.98 -19.31
C GLY A 146 26.14 -4.01 -20.06
N LYS A 147 27.45 -4.12 -19.84
CA LYS A 147 28.49 -3.28 -20.46
C LYS A 147 28.04 -2.95 -21.87
N SER A 148 27.62 -1.69 -22.08
CA SER A 148 27.17 -1.20 -23.38
C SER A 148 28.16 -1.70 -24.41
N ALA A 149 27.71 -2.61 -25.28
CA ALA A 149 28.56 -3.18 -26.31
C ALA A 149 29.19 -2.00 -27.04
N GLN A 150 30.50 -1.81 -26.86
CA GLN A 150 31.20 -0.69 -27.47
C GLN A 150 30.97 -0.79 -28.96
N ILE A 151 30.40 0.26 -29.54
CA ILE A 151 30.12 0.38 -30.96
C ILE A 151 31.49 0.23 -31.65
N VAL A 152 31.68 -0.89 -32.35
CA VAL A 152 32.88 -1.11 -33.15
C VAL A 152 32.81 -0.11 -34.31
N GLU A 153 33.68 0.90 -34.25
CA GLU A 153 33.76 1.91 -35.31
C GLU A 153 34.34 1.29 -36.59
N ASN A 154 33.53 1.38 -37.65
CA ASN A 154 33.88 1.28 -39.07
C ASN A 154 34.17 -0.12 -39.65
N PRO A 155 33.13 -0.94 -39.92
CA PRO A 155 33.25 -2.06 -40.84
C PRO A 155 33.41 -1.53 -42.27
N ASN A 156 34.44 -1.99 -42.99
CA ASN A 156 34.63 -1.71 -44.42
C ASN A 156 33.36 -2.04 -45.24
N ASP A 157 33.09 -1.24 -46.27
CA ASP A 157 31.86 -1.08 -47.07
C ASP A 157 31.30 -2.35 -47.79
N ASP A 158 31.91 -3.52 -47.59
CA ASP A 158 31.63 -4.71 -48.41
C ASP A 158 30.59 -5.69 -47.80
N ASN A 159 29.97 -5.39 -46.65
CA ASN A 159 29.00 -6.32 -46.05
C ASN A 159 27.80 -5.64 -45.36
N GLU A 160 26.95 -4.98 -46.15
CA GLU A 160 25.67 -4.38 -45.72
C GLU A 160 24.77 -5.39 -44.96
N ASP A 161 24.82 -6.67 -45.34
CA ASP A 161 24.07 -7.76 -44.69
C ASP A 161 24.50 -8.00 -43.22
N ASP A 162 25.80 -7.90 -42.92
CA ASP A 162 26.30 -8.07 -41.54
C ASP A 162 25.90 -6.90 -40.66
N TYR A 163 25.87 -5.68 -41.21
CA TYR A 163 25.40 -4.48 -40.51
C TYR A 163 23.91 -4.59 -40.16
N LEU A 164 23.06 -5.01 -41.12
CA LEU A 164 21.63 -5.23 -40.88
C LEU A 164 21.38 -6.34 -39.84
N ARG A 165 22.15 -7.43 -39.87
CA ARG A 165 22.07 -8.51 -38.87
C ARG A 165 22.45 -8.02 -37.48
N LEU A 166 23.50 -7.21 -37.37
CA LEU A 166 23.95 -6.63 -36.10
C LEU A 166 22.90 -5.66 -35.54
N GLN A 167 22.34 -4.78 -36.38
CA GLN A 167 21.23 -3.90 -35.98
C GLN A 167 20.02 -4.71 -35.51
N LEU A 168 19.58 -5.71 -36.28
CA LEU A 168 18.44 -6.54 -35.92
C LEU A 168 18.67 -7.27 -34.59
N ALA A 169 19.87 -7.80 -34.36
CA ALA A 169 20.26 -8.43 -33.10
C ALA A 169 20.21 -7.43 -31.93
N GLN A 170 20.68 -6.19 -32.13
CA GLN A 170 20.61 -5.13 -31.12
C GLN A 170 19.15 -4.74 -30.80
N TRP A 171 18.31 -4.57 -31.82
CA TRP A 171 16.87 -4.30 -31.65
C TRP A 171 16.17 -5.44 -30.91
N GLN A 172 16.45 -6.69 -31.28
CA GLN A 172 15.90 -7.87 -30.62
C GLN A 172 16.34 -7.93 -29.14
N ALA A 173 17.61 -7.66 -28.83
CA ALA A 173 18.10 -7.61 -27.46
C ALA A 173 17.40 -6.50 -26.64
N SER A 174 17.22 -5.31 -27.21
CA SER A 174 16.52 -4.19 -26.58
C SER A 174 15.02 -4.49 -26.33
N LEU A 175 14.35 -5.14 -27.28
CA LEU A 175 12.97 -5.58 -27.12
C LEU A 175 12.85 -6.64 -26.02
N GLN A 176 13.77 -7.61 -25.99
CA GLN A 176 13.78 -8.64 -24.95
C GLN A 176 14.04 -8.06 -23.56
N SER A 177 14.98 -7.13 -23.42
CA SER A 177 15.23 -6.47 -22.13
C SER A 177 14.03 -5.64 -21.67
N THR A 178 13.37 -4.93 -22.59
CA THR A 178 12.16 -4.15 -22.31
C THR A 178 11.00 -5.05 -21.91
N PHE A 179 10.80 -6.16 -22.62
CA PHE A 179 9.77 -7.15 -22.29
C PHE A 179 10.04 -7.82 -20.93
N GLN A 180 11.29 -8.16 -20.63
CA GLN A 180 11.67 -8.71 -19.32
C GLN A 180 11.51 -7.68 -18.20
N ALA A 181 11.79 -6.40 -18.43
CA ALA A 181 11.52 -5.33 -17.47
C ALA A 181 10.00 -5.20 -17.23
N CYS A 182 9.20 -5.11 -18.29
CA CYS A 182 7.75 -5.05 -18.20
C CYS A 182 7.15 -6.28 -17.52
N ARG A 183 7.67 -7.48 -17.79
CA ARG A 183 7.23 -8.72 -17.14
C ARG A 183 7.60 -8.75 -15.65
N ARG A 184 8.77 -8.24 -15.28
CA ARG A 184 9.17 -8.12 -13.87
C ARG A 184 8.29 -7.13 -13.13
N GLU A 185 8.00 -5.98 -13.74
CA GLU A 185 7.03 -5.01 -13.19
C GLU A 185 5.62 -5.62 -13.10
N TRP A 186 5.17 -6.34 -14.12
CA TRP A 186 3.88 -7.03 -14.10
C TRP A 186 3.77 -8.03 -12.95
N ASN A 187 4.81 -8.85 -12.77
CA ASN A 187 4.89 -9.81 -11.68
C ASN A 187 5.12 -9.15 -10.31
N SER A 188 5.46 -7.86 -10.28
CA SER A 188 5.64 -7.09 -9.05
C SER A 188 4.32 -6.64 -8.41
N TYR A 189 3.24 -6.63 -9.18
CA TYR A 189 1.94 -6.26 -8.66
C TYR A 189 1.30 -7.39 -7.87
N ASP A 190 0.66 -7.04 -6.76
CA ASP A 190 -0.20 -7.93 -5.99
C ASP A 190 -1.55 -8.07 -6.71
N TRP A 191 -1.59 -9.04 -7.63
CA TRP A 191 -2.79 -9.37 -8.39
C TRP A 191 -3.93 -9.88 -7.51
N PHE A 192 -3.63 -10.45 -6.35
CA PHE A 192 -4.65 -10.97 -5.45
C PHE A 192 -5.36 -9.83 -4.73
N ARG A 193 -4.62 -8.83 -4.25
CA ARG A 193 -5.17 -7.55 -3.78
C ARG A 193 -6.05 -6.91 -4.86
N THR A 194 -5.53 -6.76 -6.08
CA THR A 194 -6.31 -6.17 -7.18
C THR A 194 -7.59 -6.96 -7.47
N ALA A 195 -7.50 -8.30 -7.52
CA ALA A 195 -8.66 -9.17 -7.75
C ALA A 195 -9.71 -9.05 -6.63
N THR A 196 -9.28 -8.97 -5.37
CA THR A 196 -10.16 -8.76 -4.21
C THR A 196 -10.92 -7.44 -4.31
N MET A 197 -10.19 -6.36 -4.63
CA MET A 197 -10.77 -5.02 -4.80
C MET A 197 -11.78 -4.98 -5.96
N VAL A 198 -11.41 -5.55 -7.11
CA VAL A 198 -12.26 -5.64 -8.30
C VAL A 198 -13.51 -6.47 -8.02
N THR A 199 -13.36 -7.60 -7.33
CA THR A 199 -14.49 -8.49 -6.96
C THR A 199 -15.47 -7.76 -6.06
N TRP A 200 -14.99 -7.11 -5.00
CA TRP A 200 -15.85 -6.31 -4.11
C TRP A 200 -16.62 -5.22 -4.87
N SER A 201 -15.91 -4.46 -5.71
CA SER A 201 -16.51 -3.35 -6.47
C SER A 201 -17.59 -3.82 -7.45
N THR A 202 -17.32 -4.93 -8.13
CA THR A 202 -18.18 -5.45 -9.20
C THR A 202 -19.37 -6.23 -8.64
N VAL A 203 -19.16 -7.06 -7.60
CA VAL A 203 -20.20 -7.96 -7.09
C VAL A 203 -21.08 -7.30 -6.03
N VAL A 204 -20.52 -6.42 -5.20
CA VAL A 204 -21.23 -5.86 -4.04
C VAL A 204 -21.56 -4.39 -4.26
N TYR A 205 -20.52 -3.57 -4.43
CA TYR A 205 -20.67 -2.10 -4.42
C TYR A 205 -21.51 -1.59 -5.58
N THR A 206 -21.19 -1.99 -6.82
CA THR A 206 -21.86 -1.48 -8.02
C THR A 206 -23.34 -1.89 -8.08
N PRO A 207 -23.73 -3.16 -7.87
CA PRO A 207 -25.13 -3.56 -7.80
C PRO A 207 -25.91 -2.80 -6.73
N PHE A 208 -25.32 -2.59 -5.55
CA PHE A 208 -25.96 -1.82 -4.49
C PHE A 208 -26.30 -0.40 -4.94
N PHE A 209 -25.36 0.35 -5.51
CA PHE A 209 -25.63 1.72 -5.94
C PHE A 209 -26.56 1.81 -7.16
N LEU A 210 -26.51 0.84 -8.08
CA LEU A 210 -27.47 0.77 -9.19
C LEU A 210 -28.90 0.58 -8.66
N THR A 211 -29.08 -0.29 -7.66
CA THR A 211 -30.40 -0.49 -7.05
C THR A 211 -30.85 0.74 -6.25
N LEU A 212 -29.94 1.38 -5.49
CA LEU A 212 -30.21 2.61 -4.74
C LEU A 212 -30.62 3.78 -5.66
N PHE A 213 -29.92 3.97 -6.78
CA PHE A 213 -30.27 5.02 -7.75
C PHE A 213 -31.58 4.71 -8.49
N GLY A 214 -31.86 3.44 -8.78
CA GLY A 214 -33.17 3.01 -9.27
C GLY A 214 -34.28 3.30 -8.26
N TRP A 215 -34.02 3.08 -6.97
CA TRP A 215 -34.94 3.42 -5.88
C TRP A 215 -35.19 4.93 -5.80
N TYR A 216 -34.16 5.77 -5.93
CA TYR A 216 -34.36 7.22 -5.98
C TYR A 216 -35.28 7.66 -7.13
N GLY A 217 -35.17 7.02 -8.30
CA GLY A 217 -36.05 7.31 -9.42
C GLY A 217 -37.52 7.02 -9.12
N ARG A 218 -37.79 5.95 -8.36
CA ARG A 218 -39.15 5.53 -7.98
C ARG A 218 -39.73 6.39 -6.85
N VAL A 219 -38.95 6.69 -5.81
CA VAL A 219 -39.44 7.35 -4.59
C VAL A 219 -39.40 8.87 -4.67
N LEU A 220 -38.30 9.44 -5.17
CA LEU A 220 -38.11 10.89 -5.22
C LEU A 220 -38.53 11.50 -6.57
N GLY A 221 -39.01 10.67 -7.50
CA GLY A 221 -39.40 11.07 -8.85
C GLY A 221 -38.23 11.55 -9.73
N PRO A 222 -38.53 11.96 -10.98
CA PRO A 222 -37.54 12.57 -11.87
C PRO A 222 -37.08 13.92 -11.32
N VAL A 223 -35.77 14.19 -11.41
CA VAL A 223 -35.17 15.44 -10.94
C VAL A 223 -35.77 16.61 -11.72
N ARG A 224 -36.55 17.47 -11.06
CA ARG A 224 -37.12 18.67 -11.66
C ARG A 224 -36.10 19.81 -11.60
N PRO A 225 -35.93 20.60 -12.66
CA PRO A 225 -34.91 21.66 -12.73
C PRO A 225 -35.07 22.79 -11.70
N HIS A 226 -36.23 22.93 -11.04
CA HIS A 226 -36.50 24.04 -10.10
C HIS A 226 -36.61 23.62 -8.62
N ALA A 227 -36.67 22.33 -8.29
CA ALA A 227 -36.62 21.82 -6.91
C ALA A 227 -35.17 21.49 -6.46
N LEU A 228 -34.20 22.07 -7.17
CA LEU A 228 -32.90 21.49 -7.49
C LEU A 228 -32.02 21.19 -6.26
N TYR A 229 -31.94 22.11 -5.30
CA TYR A 229 -30.95 22.01 -4.23
C TYR A 229 -31.38 21.12 -3.08
N ARG A 230 -32.67 21.16 -2.69
CA ARG A 230 -33.17 20.32 -1.59
C ARG A 230 -33.12 18.85 -1.97
N ASP A 231 -33.61 18.50 -3.16
CA ASP A 231 -33.65 17.11 -3.61
C ASP A 231 -32.23 16.59 -3.90
N ALA A 232 -31.32 17.43 -4.42
CA ALA A 232 -29.91 17.08 -4.59
C ALA A 232 -29.22 16.85 -3.24
N ALA A 233 -29.45 17.72 -2.25
CA ALA A 233 -28.91 17.54 -0.90
C ALA A 233 -29.40 16.26 -0.25
N VAL A 234 -30.71 15.98 -0.32
CA VAL A 234 -31.27 14.72 0.22
C VAL A 234 -30.64 13.50 -0.46
N ARG A 235 -30.54 13.48 -1.80
CA ARG A 235 -29.89 12.37 -2.53
C ARG A 235 -28.43 12.22 -2.15
N ALA A 236 -27.68 13.31 -2.04
CA ALA A 236 -26.27 13.29 -1.63
C ALA A 236 -26.11 12.73 -0.21
N CYS A 237 -26.91 13.21 0.75
CA CYS A 237 -26.89 12.73 2.13
C CYS A 237 -27.28 11.26 2.24
N VAL A 238 -28.33 10.81 1.56
CA VAL A 238 -28.74 9.40 1.58
C VAL A 238 -27.68 8.52 0.92
N THR A 239 -27.13 8.94 -0.23
CA THR A 239 -26.05 8.20 -0.93
C THR A 239 -24.85 8.01 0.00
N TYR A 240 -24.45 9.08 0.67
CA TYR A 240 -23.33 9.06 1.60
C TYR A 240 -23.62 8.22 2.85
N ALA A 241 -24.80 8.39 3.48
CA ALA A 241 -25.19 7.59 4.64
C ALA A 241 -25.22 6.08 4.32
N SER A 242 -25.71 5.69 3.13
CA SER A 242 -25.68 4.31 2.66
C SER A 242 -24.27 3.79 2.39
N SER A 243 -23.29 4.67 2.13
CA SER A 243 -21.91 4.26 1.89
C SER A 243 -21.13 3.89 3.16
N ILE A 244 -21.54 4.39 4.34
CA ILE A 244 -20.88 4.11 5.63
C ILE A 244 -20.84 2.61 5.94
N PRO A 245 -21.98 1.87 5.97
CA PRO A 245 -21.94 0.43 6.23
C PRO A 245 -21.22 -0.35 5.13
N LEU A 246 -21.26 0.12 3.87
CA LEU A 246 -20.53 -0.52 2.77
C LEU A 246 -19.02 -0.36 2.92
N ASN A 247 -18.53 0.81 3.31
CA ASN A 247 -17.11 1.04 3.55
C ASN A 247 -16.64 0.21 4.76
N ALA A 248 -17.44 0.12 5.83
CA ALA A 248 -17.14 -0.76 6.96
C ALA A 248 -17.04 -2.22 6.52
N ALA A 249 -18.02 -2.71 5.74
CA ALA A 249 -18.00 -4.06 5.22
C ALA A 249 -16.82 -4.32 4.26
N PHE A 250 -16.45 -3.32 3.46
CA PHE A 250 -15.29 -3.37 2.58
C PHE A 250 -13.97 -3.54 3.36
N PHE A 251 -13.75 -2.72 4.41
CA PHE A 251 -12.57 -2.85 5.25
C PHE A 251 -12.53 -4.21 5.93
N THR A 252 -13.64 -4.66 6.52
CA THR A 252 -13.72 -5.98 7.16
C THR A 252 -13.43 -7.10 6.17
N TYR A 253 -14.00 -7.04 4.96
CA TYR A 253 -13.76 -8.03 3.91
C TYR A 253 -12.30 -8.02 3.47
N GLY A 254 -11.76 -6.85 3.16
CA GLY A 254 -10.38 -6.69 2.68
C GLY A 254 -9.35 -7.15 3.69
N THR A 255 -9.50 -6.80 4.97
CA THR A 255 -8.59 -7.24 6.05
C THR A 255 -8.73 -8.74 6.34
N THR A 256 -9.96 -9.27 6.27
CA THR A 256 -10.21 -10.70 6.44
C THR A 256 -9.51 -11.52 5.36
N VAL A 257 -9.74 -11.17 4.09
CA VAL A 257 -9.14 -11.87 2.95
C VAL A 257 -7.61 -11.80 3.00
N HIS A 258 -7.06 -10.64 3.36
CA HIS A 258 -5.61 -10.46 3.51
C HIS A 258 -5.03 -11.41 4.56
N HIS A 259 -5.59 -11.46 5.76
CA HIS A 259 -5.07 -12.32 6.83
C HIS A 259 -5.27 -13.82 6.55
N VAL A 260 -6.37 -14.20 5.90
CA VAL A 260 -6.57 -15.60 5.47
C VAL A 260 -5.47 -16.01 4.49
N MET A 261 -5.11 -15.12 3.56
CA MET A 261 -4.03 -15.36 2.61
C MET A 261 -2.66 -15.41 3.29
N GLU A 262 -2.41 -14.51 4.23
CA GLU A 262 -1.18 -14.51 5.04
C GLU A 262 -1.02 -15.82 5.83
N MET A 263 -2.10 -16.31 6.45
CA MET A 263 -2.13 -17.59 7.15
C MET A 263 -1.82 -18.75 6.18
N TYR A 264 -2.41 -18.74 4.98
CA TYR A 264 -2.16 -19.77 3.97
C TYR A 264 -0.70 -19.79 3.51
N ASN A 265 -0.13 -18.62 3.20
CA ASN A 265 1.26 -18.50 2.76
C ASN A 265 2.25 -18.89 3.86
N ASN A 266 2.00 -18.49 5.11
CA ASN A 266 2.82 -18.90 6.25
C ASN A 266 2.81 -20.43 6.41
N HIS A 267 1.65 -21.06 6.20
CA HIS A 267 1.53 -22.50 6.26
C HIS A 267 2.28 -23.21 5.11
N GLU A 268 2.31 -22.63 3.92
CA GLU A 268 3.08 -23.15 2.78
C GLU A 268 4.59 -23.02 3.00
N ASN A 269 5.07 -21.85 3.42
CA ASN A 269 6.49 -21.62 3.72
C ASN A 269 7.01 -22.55 4.84
N ASN A 270 6.21 -22.76 5.90
CA ASN A 270 6.58 -23.67 6.98
C ASN A 270 6.66 -25.15 6.53
N LYS A 271 6.00 -25.53 5.44
CA LYS A 271 6.14 -26.87 4.84
C LYS A 271 7.46 -27.01 4.09
N GLU A 272 7.92 -25.96 3.41
CA GLU A 272 9.17 -25.98 2.65
C GLU A 272 10.41 -26.00 3.55
N ASP A 273 10.36 -25.32 4.70
CA ASP A 273 11.49 -25.21 5.65
C ASP A 273 11.84 -26.52 6.40
N GLY A 274 11.24 -27.67 6.04
CA GLY A 274 11.66 -28.98 6.55
C GLY A 274 11.20 -29.30 7.98
N ASN A 275 10.44 -28.42 8.63
CA ASN A 275 9.71 -28.71 9.86
C ASN A 275 8.45 -29.58 9.64
N ALA A 276 8.32 -30.21 8.47
CA ALA A 276 7.24 -31.14 8.15
C ALA A 276 7.10 -32.27 9.19
N LEU A 277 8.20 -32.67 9.84
CA LEU A 277 8.21 -33.71 10.88
C LEU A 277 7.64 -33.23 12.24
N LEU A 278 7.66 -31.93 12.50
CA LEU A 278 7.09 -31.30 13.70
C LEU A 278 5.63 -30.86 13.43
N LEU A 279 5.33 -30.39 12.22
CA LEU A 279 3.96 -30.11 11.76
C LEU A 279 3.09 -31.37 11.69
N SER A 280 3.64 -32.53 11.29
CA SER A 280 2.89 -33.79 11.33
C SER A 280 2.53 -34.26 12.74
N GLN A 281 3.21 -33.76 13.78
CA GLN A 281 2.86 -34.01 15.19
C GLN A 281 1.86 -32.97 15.74
N LEU A 282 1.72 -31.82 15.09
CA LEU A 282 0.79 -30.74 15.47
C LEU A 282 -0.55 -30.81 14.72
N ASP A 283 -0.64 -31.60 13.64
CA ASP A 283 -1.85 -31.72 12.79
C ASP A 283 -3.06 -32.36 13.52
N ASP A 284 -2.86 -32.97 14.69
CA ASP A 284 -3.92 -33.59 15.49
C ASP A 284 -4.56 -32.65 16.54
N ASP A 285 -4.10 -31.40 16.69
CA ASP A 285 -4.69 -30.47 17.68
C ASP A 285 -5.67 -29.46 17.03
N PRO A 286 -7.00 -29.71 17.06
CA PRO A 286 -8.00 -28.80 16.50
C PRO A 286 -8.04 -27.42 17.19
N ASN A 287 -7.32 -27.24 18.31
CA ASN A 287 -7.28 -25.98 19.05
C ASN A 287 -6.29 -24.95 18.50
N ILE A 288 -5.38 -25.31 17.60
CA ILE A 288 -4.41 -24.37 17.00
C ILE A 288 -5.13 -23.37 16.07
N LEU A 289 -6.14 -23.83 15.32
CA LEU A 289 -6.97 -22.96 14.49
C LEU A 289 -7.84 -22.01 15.33
N SER A 290 -8.31 -22.45 16.51
CA SER A 290 -9.23 -21.67 17.34
C SER A 290 -8.53 -20.58 18.16
N SER A 291 -7.33 -20.81 18.68
CA SER A 291 -6.59 -19.77 19.44
C SER A 291 -6.15 -18.61 18.52
N ASN A 292 -5.75 -18.94 17.29
CA ASN A 292 -5.38 -17.97 16.26
C ASN A 292 -6.58 -17.14 15.79
N TRP A 293 -7.79 -17.70 15.81
CA TRP A 293 -9.00 -17.00 15.37
C TRP A 293 -9.32 -15.77 16.22
N ASN A 294 -9.19 -15.84 17.55
CA ASN A 294 -9.48 -14.70 18.43
C ASN A 294 -8.45 -13.57 18.27
N ALA A 295 -7.17 -13.92 18.13
CA ALA A 295 -6.10 -12.96 17.84
C ALA A 295 -6.34 -12.28 16.48
N TRP A 296 -6.72 -13.06 15.46
CA TRP A 296 -7.08 -12.55 14.15
C TRP A 296 -8.29 -11.62 14.18
N LEU A 297 -9.38 -12.01 14.85
CA LEU A 297 -10.57 -11.16 15.01
C LEU A 297 -10.22 -9.85 15.72
N THR A 298 -9.36 -9.90 16.72
CA THR A 298 -8.90 -8.71 17.45
C THR A 298 -8.08 -7.80 16.54
N ALA A 299 -7.18 -8.36 15.71
CA ALA A 299 -6.42 -7.60 14.73
C ALA A 299 -7.32 -6.94 13.68
N VAL A 300 -8.32 -7.66 13.15
CA VAL A 300 -9.32 -7.13 12.22
C VAL A 300 -10.13 -6.02 12.88
N GLN A 301 -10.64 -6.24 14.10
CA GLN A 301 -11.42 -5.26 14.84
C GLN A 301 -10.62 -4.00 15.11
N LEU A 302 -9.36 -4.14 15.53
CA LEU A 302 -8.44 -3.03 15.77
C LEU A 302 -8.20 -2.23 14.49
N LYS A 303 -7.88 -2.90 13.39
CA LYS A 303 -7.65 -2.23 12.11
C LYS A 303 -8.89 -1.49 11.61
N VAL A 304 -10.07 -2.11 11.74
CA VAL A 304 -11.34 -1.48 11.36
C VAL A 304 -11.65 -0.28 12.25
N SER A 305 -11.48 -0.37 13.57
CA SER A 305 -11.78 0.74 14.47
C SER A 305 -10.85 1.93 14.25
N THR A 306 -9.57 1.68 13.96
CA THR A 306 -8.58 2.73 13.71
C THR A 306 -8.75 3.40 12.35
N GLU A 307 -9.01 2.64 11.28
CA GLU A 307 -9.00 3.18 9.91
C GLU A 307 -10.37 3.61 9.37
N LEU A 308 -11.48 3.05 9.91
CA LEU A 308 -12.82 3.34 9.42
C LEU A 308 -13.22 4.79 9.67
N GLY A 309 -12.96 5.31 10.88
CA GLY A 309 -13.33 6.68 11.25
C GLY A 309 -12.72 7.74 10.33
N PRO A 310 -11.38 7.79 10.19
CA PRO A 310 -10.69 8.69 9.28
C PRO A 310 -11.13 8.52 7.82
N THR A 311 -11.38 7.28 7.38
CA THR A 311 -11.83 7.01 6.02
C THR A 311 -13.24 7.53 5.76
N VAL A 312 -14.17 7.34 6.71
CA VAL A 312 -15.52 7.89 6.64
C VAL A 312 -15.45 9.41 6.61
N ALA A 313 -14.71 10.05 7.52
CA ALA A 313 -14.56 11.50 7.54
C ALA A 313 -14.03 12.06 6.21
N THR A 314 -12.95 11.47 5.67
CA THR A 314 -12.37 11.84 4.37
C THR A 314 -13.37 11.60 3.23
N GLY A 315 -14.11 10.50 3.31
CA GLY A 315 -15.18 10.18 2.37
C GLY A 315 -16.31 11.22 2.39
N ALA A 316 -16.69 11.73 3.56
CA ALA A 316 -17.70 12.79 3.67
C ALA A 316 -17.25 14.06 2.97
N VAL A 317 -16.01 14.49 3.24
CA VAL A 317 -15.41 15.70 2.67
C VAL A 317 -15.33 15.61 1.14
N LEU A 318 -15.01 14.44 0.60
CA LEU A 318 -14.92 14.24 -0.85
C LEU A 318 -16.30 14.05 -1.50
N TRP A 319 -17.12 13.13 -0.98
CA TRP A 319 -18.31 12.65 -1.68
C TRP A 319 -19.54 13.53 -1.50
N LEU A 320 -19.71 14.24 -0.38
CA LEU A 320 -20.87 15.13 -0.21
C LEU A 320 -20.86 16.27 -1.25
N PRO A 321 -19.75 17.02 -1.45
CA PRO A 321 -19.69 18.06 -2.47
C PRO A 321 -19.82 17.50 -3.89
N ILE A 322 -19.13 16.39 -4.19
CA ILE A 322 -19.17 15.76 -5.52
C ILE A 322 -20.59 15.30 -5.85
N ASN A 323 -21.27 14.59 -4.93
CA ASN A 323 -22.65 14.16 -5.16
C ASN A 323 -23.61 15.33 -5.25
N PHE A 324 -23.41 16.37 -4.44
CA PHE A 324 -24.23 17.57 -4.51
C PHE A 324 -24.10 18.24 -5.89
N VAL A 325 -22.88 18.46 -6.39
CA VAL A 325 -22.63 19.00 -7.74
C VAL A 325 -23.17 18.07 -8.83
N ASN A 326 -23.01 16.77 -8.66
CA ASN A 326 -23.49 15.76 -9.60
C ASN A 326 -25.03 15.77 -9.72
N PHE A 327 -25.75 15.89 -8.60
CA PHE A 327 -27.21 15.92 -8.63
C PHE A 327 -27.79 17.29 -8.98
N SER A 328 -27.09 18.39 -8.65
CA SER A 328 -27.56 19.75 -8.91
C SER A 328 -27.19 20.25 -10.31
N LEU A 329 -25.91 20.20 -10.69
CA LEU A 329 -25.41 20.85 -11.91
C LEU A 329 -25.26 19.89 -13.08
N THR A 330 -25.03 18.60 -12.82
CA THR A 330 -24.66 17.66 -13.89
C THR A 330 -25.91 17.06 -14.58
N PRO A 331 -26.04 17.20 -15.92
CA PRO A 331 -27.11 16.57 -16.68
C PRO A 331 -27.11 15.05 -16.48
N ALA A 332 -28.29 14.44 -16.45
CA ALA A 332 -28.44 13.01 -16.10
C ALA A 332 -27.53 12.06 -16.89
N HIS A 333 -27.27 12.35 -18.16
CA HIS A 333 -26.42 11.52 -19.03
C HIS A 333 -24.91 11.70 -18.77
N LEU A 334 -24.48 12.80 -18.15
CA LEU A 334 -23.07 13.06 -17.79
C LEU A 334 -22.72 12.66 -16.35
N ARG A 335 -23.73 12.45 -15.49
CA ARG A 335 -23.51 12.07 -14.08
C ARG A 335 -22.58 10.88 -13.88
N PRO A 336 -22.70 9.79 -14.69
CA PRO A 336 -21.77 8.67 -14.58
C PRO A 336 -20.33 9.09 -14.81
N VAL A 337 -20.04 9.95 -15.79
CA VAL A 337 -18.66 10.38 -16.11
C VAL A 337 -18.02 11.14 -14.95
N VAL A 338 -18.77 12.06 -14.32
CA VAL A 338 -18.29 12.83 -13.16
C VAL A 338 -17.99 11.89 -11.99
N LEU A 339 -18.90 10.97 -11.68
CA LEU A 339 -18.71 9.99 -10.60
C LEU A 339 -17.54 9.06 -10.89
N LEU A 340 -17.44 8.49 -12.09
CA LEU A 340 -16.36 7.58 -12.49
C LEU A 340 -14.99 8.25 -12.40
N SER A 341 -14.90 9.54 -12.76
CA SER A 341 -13.66 10.31 -12.64
C SER A 341 -13.23 10.43 -11.16
N ALA A 342 -14.15 10.79 -10.28
CA ALA A 342 -13.89 10.84 -8.83
C ALA A 342 -13.58 9.45 -8.25
N SER A 343 -14.23 8.40 -8.76
CA SER A 343 -14.03 7.03 -8.32
C SER A 343 -12.63 6.52 -8.57
N VAL A 344 -11.93 6.92 -9.63
CA VAL A 344 -10.52 6.52 -9.85
C VAL A 344 -9.64 6.97 -8.67
N PHE A 345 -9.75 8.25 -8.31
CA PHE A 345 -8.96 8.81 -7.20
C PHE A 345 -9.37 8.21 -5.86
N TRP A 346 -10.67 7.99 -5.65
CA TRP A 346 -11.17 7.37 -4.43
C TRP A 346 -10.74 5.90 -4.29
N ASN A 347 -10.77 5.13 -5.36
CA ASN A 347 -10.31 3.73 -5.36
C ASN A 347 -8.82 3.64 -5.09
N MET A 348 -8.02 4.55 -5.67
CA MET A 348 -6.60 4.70 -5.34
C MET A 348 -6.42 5.03 -3.85
N TYR A 349 -7.19 5.98 -3.31
CA TYR A 349 -7.15 6.35 -1.89
C TYR A 349 -7.54 5.17 -0.98
N LEU A 350 -8.64 4.47 -1.25
CA LEU A 350 -9.08 3.30 -0.48
C LEU A 350 -8.03 2.20 -0.49
N SER A 351 -7.42 1.97 -1.65
CA SER A 351 -6.34 1.00 -1.80
C SER A 351 -5.15 1.37 -0.90
N LEU A 352 -4.73 2.64 -0.90
CA LEU A 352 -3.67 3.14 -0.01
C LEU A 352 -4.06 3.06 1.48
N ALA A 353 -5.29 3.43 1.84
CA ALA A 353 -5.76 3.43 3.22
C ALA A 353 -5.86 2.01 3.79
N GLN A 354 -6.38 1.05 3.02
CA GLN A 354 -6.50 -0.34 3.45
C GLN A 354 -5.14 -1.02 3.69
N HIS A 355 -4.11 -0.61 2.96
CA HIS A 355 -2.76 -1.21 3.00
C HIS A 355 -1.74 -0.33 3.70
N ARG A 356 -2.20 0.72 4.40
CA ARG A 356 -1.35 1.45 5.33
C ARG A 356 -1.04 0.56 6.53
N ASP A 357 0.22 0.59 6.93
CA ASP A 357 0.66 -0.07 8.16
C ASP A 357 0.10 0.74 9.35
N VAL A 358 -0.54 0.01 10.27
CA VAL A 358 -0.99 0.59 11.54
C VAL A 358 0.12 0.34 12.53
N ASP A 359 0.85 1.39 12.88
CA ASP A 359 1.83 1.33 13.97
C ASP A 359 1.07 1.14 15.28
N VAL A 360 0.98 -0.11 15.74
CA VAL A 360 0.47 -0.41 17.06
C VAL A 360 1.60 -0.13 18.03
N ASP A 361 1.51 1.00 18.74
CA ASP A 361 2.35 1.29 19.89
C ASP A 361 1.99 0.27 20.98
N VAL A 362 2.67 -0.87 20.98
CA VAL A 362 2.61 -1.82 22.09
C VAL A 362 3.31 -1.14 23.26
N VAL A 363 2.53 -0.44 24.09
CA VAL A 363 2.98 -0.02 25.41
C VAL A 363 3.19 -1.30 26.20
N GLN A 364 4.43 -1.79 26.22
CA GLN A 364 4.85 -2.73 27.24
C GLN A 364 4.79 -1.94 28.54
N GLU A 365 3.69 -2.11 29.29
CA GLU A 365 3.71 -1.87 30.73
C GLU A 365 4.80 -2.83 31.25
N GLU A 366 6.02 -2.32 31.44
CA GLU A 366 7.02 -2.98 32.26
C GLU A 366 6.39 -3.03 33.64
N ASP A 367 5.74 -4.16 33.95
CA ASP A 367 5.28 -4.49 35.29
C ASP A 367 6.52 -4.50 36.17
N ASP A 368 6.83 -3.34 36.76
CA ASP A 368 7.78 -3.22 37.85
C ASP A 368 7.39 -4.27 38.89
N GLU A 369 8.32 -5.21 39.12
CA GLU A 369 8.15 -6.37 40.00
C GLU A 369 7.76 -5.95 41.42
N GLU A 370 6.46 -5.83 41.72
CA GLU A 370 5.92 -5.92 43.08
C GLU A 370 4.82 -6.99 43.16
N GLU A 371 5.27 -8.18 43.55
CA GLU A 371 4.59 -9.14 44.42
C GLU A 371 3.33 -9.90 43.89
N HIS A 372 3.59 -11.11 43.38
CA HIS A 372 2.75 -12.31 43.44
C HIS A 372 1.21 -12.15 43.49
N LEU A 373 0.58 -11.85 42.35
CA LEU A 373 -0.83 -12.19 42.12
C LEU A 373 -1.04 -12.81 40.73
N PRO A 374 -2.07 -13.68 40.56
CA PRO A 374 -2.22 -14.52 39.37
C PRO A 374 -2.54 -13.69 38.12
N ARG A 375 -1.75 -13.92 37.06
CA ARG A 375 -1.81 -13.26 35.75
C ARG A 375 -3.22 -13.34 35.13
N VAL A 376 -3.84 -12.18 34.95
CA VAL A 376 -4.95 -11.97 34.02
C VAL A 376 -4.35 -11.57 32.67
N PRO A 377 -4.85 -12.05 31.52
CA PRO A 377 -4.28 -11.71 30.22
C PRO A 377 -4.40 -10.20 29.94
N ALA A 378 -3.28 -9.60 29.55
CA ALA A 378 -3.15 -8.17 29.26
C ALA A 378 -4.15 -7.72 28.18
N VAL A 379 -5.04 -6.80 28.54
CA VAL A 379 -5.93 -6.13 27.60
C VAL A 379 -5.17 -4.94 27.03
N ALA A 380 -4.91 -4.96 25.73
CA ALA A 380 -4.26 -3.86 25.03
C ALA A 380 -5.07 -2.56 25.19
N LYS A 381 -4.54 -1.59 25.94
CA LYS A 381 -5.09 -0.23 25.99
C LYS A 381 -4.66 0.51 24.72
N LEU A 382 -5.63 0.80 23.86
CA LEU A 382 -5.50 1.75 22.77
C LEU A 382 -5.21 3.15 23.34
N THR A 383 -3.98 3.63 23.18
CA THR A 383 -3.61 5.00 23.54
C THR A 383 -3.76 5.85 22.28
N GLU A 384 -4.69 6.79 22.29
CA GLU A 384 -5.04 7.60 21.13
C GLU A 384 -3.99 8.72 20.93
N THR A 385 -2.95 8.45 20.14
CA THR A 385 -1.93 9.43 19.80
C THR A 385 -2.49 10.45 18.81
N ARG A 386 -2.95 11.58 19.34
CA ARG A 386 -3.46 12.72 18.57
C ARG A 386 -2.30 13.43 17.86
N THR A 387 -2.02 13.07 16.60
CA THR A 387 -1.10 13.82 15.74
C THR A 387 -1.69 15.19 15.39
N SER A 388 -0.87 16.25 15.55
CA SER A 388 -1.18 17.66 15.26
C SER A 388 -1.10 17.97 13.78
#